data_AF-A0A8J1ZE43-F1
#
_entry.id   AF-A0A8J1ZE43-F1
#
_cell.length_a   1.000
_cell.length_b   1.000
_cell.length_c   1.000
_cell.angle_alpha   90.00
_cell.angle_beta   90.00
_cell.angle_gamma   90.00
#
_symmetry.space_group_name_H-M   'P 1'
#
loop_
_entity.id
_entity.type
_entity.pdbx_description
1 polymer ?
#
loop_
_entity_poly.entity_id
_entity_poly.type
_entity_poly.pdbx_seq_one_letter_code
_entity_poly.pdbx_strand_id
1 'polypeptide(L)'
;MVSAADESMLRATAPTSSMMLLDLLLLCADFSVLIGGLSLVCQIRQTRSLAGLSVQTVGALLASRGVHFAAGVLGFHYDPFRSLLVDTAIVFALAVLAMQVMEFQATYEGLGKDKFGRWMLQLLDTKKVGGGFAMSALGSSGGLAGPTGDYASDLPPGVPAVTVAVLQGSCLYLASFILAVVWTLVRRTSMGFGSLLYCWYETLTLLALFPQVYMFASMRADQRGTSTPRDALLRIDFLLFFAVNKVALLGFWLLYPILLGGSASTLGAVQPPADTPGLAAAGAAAAAAEGNATSGDSSNFYLSNSGDLLYPANRGVQMAAECLNLLMLSDYLYARAKVTDSIQAFASRNLFLGLYRRSVHNSASGELEDPGPNALNVGHNKSSEFDSSV
;
A
#
# COMPACT_ATOMS: atom_id res chain seq x y z
N MET A 1 -11.19 25.32 4.34
CA MET A 1 -11.62 24.97 2.97
C MET A 1 -11.22 26.13 2.09
N VAL A 2 -10.48 25.86 1.00
CA VAL A 2 -10.24 26.88 -0.02
C VAL A 2 -11.59 27.14 -0.68
N SER A 3 -12.03 28.40 -0.75
CA SER A 3 -13.28 28.69 -1.45
C SER A 3 -13.09 28.40 -2.95
N ALA A 4 -14.15 28.01 -3.66
CA ALA A 4 -14.07 27.83 -5.12
C ALA A 4 -13.55 29.10 -5.84
N ALA A 5 -13.74 30.27 -5.21
CA ALA A 5 -13.19 31.54 -5.69
C ALA A 5 -11.66 31.61 -5.56
N ASP A 6 -11.10 31.22 -4.41
CA ASP A 6 -9.64 31.18 -4.19
C ASP A 6 -8.96 30.19 -5.15
N GLU A 7 -9.62 29.07 -5.43
CA GLU A 7 -9.13 28.08 -6.41
C GLU A 7 -9.11 28.65 -7.83
N SER A 8 -10.18 29.35 -8.23
CA SER A 8 -10.22 29.99 -9.55
C SER A 8 -9.09 31.03 -9.71
N MET A 9 -8.76 31.74 -8.62
CA MET A 9 -7.69 32.73 -8.59
C MET A 9 -6.29 32.09 -8.64
N LEU A 10 -6.09 30.99 -7.92
CA LEU A 10 -4.87 30.18 -7.95
C LEU A 10 -4.62 29.57 -9.35
N ARG A 11 -5.67 29.04 -9.98
CA ARG A 11 -5.60 28.50 -11.35
C ARG A 11 -5.35 29.60 -12.38
N ALA A 12 -5.84 30.81 -12.17
CA ALA A 12 -5.63 31.94 -13.07
C ALA A 12 -4.18 32.47 -13.03
N THR A 13 -3.44 32.24 -11.94
CA THR A 13 -2.12 32.83 -11.71
C THR A 13 -0.95 31.84 -11.87
N ALA A 14 -1.19 30.54 -11.74
CA ALA A 14 -0.15 29.54 -11.97
C ALA A 14 0.16 29.37 -13.46
N PRO A 15 1.43 29.18 -13.84
CA PRO A 15 1.78 28.78 -15.21
C PRO A 15 1.01 27.51 -15.59
N THR A 16 0.35 27.50 -16.75
CA THR A 16 -0.46 26.35 -17.21
C THR A 16 0.33 25.04 -17.17
N SER A 17 1.63 25.09 -17.47
CA SER A 17 2.54 23.93 -17.41
C SER A 17 2.69 23.35 -16.01
N SER A 18 2.68 24.17 -14.95
CA SER A 18 2.79 23.73 -13.56
C SER A 18 1.57 22.93 -13.12
N MET A 19 0.38 23.43 -13.45
CA MET A 19 -0.87 22.73 -13.14
C MET A 19 -0.98 21.43 -13.94
N MET A 20 -0.63 21.43 -15.23
CA MET A 20 -0.62 20.21 -16.05
C MET A 20 0.30 19.13 -15.49
N LEU A 21 1.45 19.49 -14.93
CA LEU A 21 2.37 18.52 -14.32
C LEU A 21 1.78 17.90 -13.05
N LEU A 22 1.18 18.71 -12.17
CA LEU A 22 0.53 18.22 -10.95
C LEU A 22 -0.66 17.31 -11.29
N ASP A 23 -1.48 17.68 -12.25
CA ASP A 23 -2.60 16.87 -12.73
C ASP A 23 -2.11 15.56 -13.34
N LEU A 24 -1.02 15.58 -14.13
CA LEU A 24 -0.42 14.39 -14.71
C LEU A 24 0.08 13.40 -13.64
N LEU A 25 0.63 13.90 -12.53
CA LEU A 25 1.07 13.05 -11.42
C LEU A 25 -0.11 12.38 -10.71
N LEU A 26 -1.19 13.12 -10.46
CA LEU A 26 -2.42 12.54 -9.89
C LEU A 26 -3.03 11.51 -10.85
N LEU A 27 -3.12 11.84 -12.14
CA LEU A 27 -3.63 10.94 -13.17
C LEU A 27 -2.80 9.66 -13.26
N CYS A 28 -1.47 9.78 -13.22
CA CYS A 28 -0.55 8.64 -13.18
C CYS A 28 -0.77 7.78 -11.93
N ALA A 29 -0.98 8.41 -10.78
CA ALA A 29 -1.26 7.71 -9.54
C ALA A 29 -2.56 6.88 -9.64
N ASP A 30 -3.63 7.45 -10.21
CA ASP A 30 -4.92 6.79 -10.36
C ASP A 30 -4.88 5.65 -11.39
N PHE A 31 -4.26 5.88 -12.56
CA PHE A 31 -4.05 4.82 -13.55
C PHE A 31 -3.24 3.66 -13.00
N SER A 32 -2.25 3.93 -12.16
CA SER A 32 -1.46 2.87 -11.53
C SER A 32 -2.31 2.01 -10.61
N VAL A 33 -3.25 2.59 -9.86
CA VAL A 33 -4.18 1.80 -9.04
C VAL A 33 -5.13 0.97 -9.89
N LEU A 34 -5.67 1.56 -10.97
CA LEU A 34 -6.53 0.87 -11.94
C LEU A 34 -5.81 -0.35 -12.56
N ILE A 35 -4.60 -0.15 -13.09
CA ILE A 35 -3.83 -1.22 -13.73
C ILE A 35 -3.39 -2.27 -12.70
N GLY A 36 -2.96 -1.85 -11.51
CA GLY A 36 -2.61 -2.76 -10.42
C GLY A 36 -3.79 -3.63 -9.98
N GLY A 37 -4.97 -3.03 -9.79
CA GLY A 37 -6.19 -3.75 -9.44
C GLY A 37 -6.63 -4.74 -10.53
N LEU A 38 -6.63 -4.32 -11.79
CA LEU A 38 -6.94 -5.19 -12.92
C LEU A 38 -5.93 -6.34 -13.05
N SER A 39 -4.64 -6.04 -12.94
CA SER A 39 -3.57 -7.04 -12.96
C SER A 39 -3.78 -8.11 -11.87
N LEU A 40 -4.09 -7.68 -10.65
CA LEU A 40 -4.38 -8.59 -9.54
C LEU A 40 -5.59 -9.48 -9.82
N VAL A 41 -6.70 -8.91 -10.32
CA VAL A 41 -7.91 -9.68 -10.65
C VAL A 41 -7.63 -10.70 -11.76
N CYS A 42 -7.02 -10.27 -12.86
CA CYS A 42 -6.66 -11.15 -13.97
C CYS A 42 -5.74 -12.28 -13.49
N GLN A 43 -4.79 -11.96 -12.63
CA GLN A 43 -3.87 -12.95 -12.07
C GLN A 43 -4.60 -13.99 -11.22
N ILE A 44 -5.46 -13.57 -10.29
CA ILE A 44 -6.22 -14.48 -9.44
C ILE A 44 -7.03 -15.45 -10.31
N ARG A 45 -7.65 -14.94 -11.38
CA ARG A 45 -8.39 -15.78 -12.33
C ARG A 45 -7.49 -16.74 -13.13
N GLN A 46 -6.34 -16.29 -13.60
CA GLN A 46 -5.40 -17.13 -14.36
C GLN A 46 -4.77 -18.22 -13.49
N THR A 47 -4.41 -17.88 -12.25
CA THR A 47 -3.76 -18.81 -11.31
C THR A 47 -4.75 -19.67 -10.55
N ARG A 48 -6.03 -19.30 -10.55
CA ARG A 48 -7.09 -19.92 -9.74
C ARG A 48 -6.71 -20.01 -8.26
N SER A 49 -5.99 -19.02 -7.76
CA SER A 49 -5.40 -19.06 -6.42
C SER A 49 -5.27 -17.67 -5.78
N LEU A 50 -5.46 -17.64 -4.46
CA LEU A 50 -5.21 -16.51 -3.56
C LEU A 50 -4.00 -16.75 -2.64
N ALA A 51 -3.22 -17.80 -2.89
CA ALA A 51 -2.02 -18.08 -2.10
C ALA A 51 -1.07 -16.86 -2.14
N GLY A 52 -0.58 -16.45 -0.98
CA GLY A 52 0.30 -15.28 -0.87
C GLY A 52 -0.34 -13.90 -0.87
N LEU A 53 -1.67 -13.79 -1.01
CA LEU A 53 -2.39 -12.52 -0.91
C LEU A 53 -2.94 -12.34 0.50
N SER A 54 -2.56 -11.25 1.16
CA SER A 54 -3.17 -10.83 2.43
C SER A 54 -4.49 -10.11 2.15
N VAL A 55 -5.58 -10.72 2.59
CA VAL A 55 -6.92 -10.12 2.45
C VAL A 55 -7.09 -8.94 3.40
N GLN A 56 -6.36 -8.94 4.52
CA GLN A 56 -6.30 -7.77 5.41
C GLN A 56 -5.76 -6.53 4.68
N THR A 57 -4.79 -6.71 3.77
CA THR A 57 -4.27 -5.62 2.92
C THR A 57 -5.32 -5.14 1.93
N VAL A 58 -5.98 -6.06 1.22
CA VAL A 58 -7.05 -5.71 0.26
C VAL A 58 -8.20 -5.00 0.96
N GLY A 59 -8.62 -5.49 2.12
CA GLY A 59 -9.66 -4.87 2.95
C GLY A 59 -9.27 -3.48 3.44
N ALA A 60 -8.02 -3.29 3.90
CA ALA A 60 -7.54 -1.98 4.32
C ALA A 60 -7.48 -0.97 3.17
N LEU A 61 -7.05 -1.39 1.98
CA LEU A 61 -7.09 -0.56 0.76
C LEU A 61 -8.53 -0.19 0.37
N LEU A 62 -9.44 -1.17 0.40
CA LEU A 62 -10.87 -0.93 0.14
C LEU A 62 -11.45 0.07 1.14
N ALA A 63 -11.22 -0.13 2.43
CA ALA A 63 -11.73 0.75 3.47
C ALA A 63 -11.14 2.16 3.35
N SER A 64 -9.84 2.27 3.10
CA SER A 64 -9.20 3.57 2.88
C SER A 64 -9.85 4.31 1.71
N ARG A 65 -10.05 3.63 0.57
CA ARG A 65 -10.72 4.23 -0.59
C ARG A 65 -12.20 4.54 -0.33
N GLY A 66 -12.90 3.69 0.41
CA GLY A 66 -14.28 3.96 0.84
C GLY A 66 -14.40 5.19 1.74
N VAL A 67 -13.45 5.38 2.68
CA VAL A 67 -13.39 6.60 3.52
C VAL A 67 -13.07 7.83 2.68
N HIS A 68 -12.15 7.71 1.71
CA HIS A 68 -11.83 8.79 0.76
C HIS A 68 -13.04 9.19 -0.08
N PHE A 69 -13.74 8.23 -0.68
CA PHE A 69 -14.99 8.44 -1.40
C PHE A 69 -16.06 9.09 -0.53
N ALA A 70 -16.30 8.57 0.68
CA ALA A 70 -17.26 9.12 1.61
C ALA A 70 -16.91 10.57 1.99
N ALA A 71 -15.62 10.87 2.19
CA ALA A 71 -15.16 12.23 2.45
C ALA A 71 -15.43 13.17 1.25
N GLY A 72 -15.31 12.67 0.02
CA GLY A 72 -15.69 13.41 -1.20
C GLY A 72 -17.20 13.68 -1.27
N VAL A 73 -18.04 12.65 -1.06
CA VAL A 73 -19.52 12.76 -1.07
C VAL A 73 -20.02 13.74 0.00
N LEU A 74 -19.39 13.73 1.18
CA LEU A 74 -19.72 14.63 2.29
C LEU A 74 -19.16 16.05 2.11
N GLY A 75 -18.41 16.30 1.03
CA GLY A 75 -17.80 17.62 0.75
C GLY A 75 -16.63 17.97 1.66
N PHE A 76 -16.03 17.00 2.37
CA PHE A 76 -14.88 17.21 3.24
C PHE A 76 -13.54 17.12 2.52
N HIS A 77 -13.52 16.57 1.31
CA HIS A 77 -12.31 16.37 0.54
C HIS A 77 -12.33 17.15 -0.77
N TYR A 78 -11.18 17.71 -1.13
CA TYR A 78 -10.97 18.34 -2.42
C TYR A 78 -10.90 17.26 -3.50
N ASP A 79 -11.74 17.36 -4.51
CA ASP A 79 -11.81 16.42 -5.62
C ASP A 79 -11.64 17.19 -6.94
N PRO A 80 -10.38 17.40 -7.40
CA PRO A 80 -10.07 18.26 -8.56
C PRO A 80 -10.74 17.76 -9.84
N PHE A 81 -10.95 16.45 -9.89
CA PHE A 81 -11.72 15.77 -10.90
C PHE A 81 -12.75 14.98 -10.12
N ARG A 82 -14.05 15.30 -10.19
CA ARG A 82 -15.15 14.44 -9.71
C ARG A 82 -15.14 13.10 -10.45
N SER A 83 -14.06 12.34 -10.31
CA SER A 83 -13.57 11.43 -11.34
C SER A 83 -13.96 10.04 -10.96
N LEU A 84 -14.71 9.43 -11.87
CA LEU A 84 -15.06 8.02 -11.89
C LEU A 84 -13.85 7.09 -11.62
N LEU A 85 -12.62 7.55 -11.87
CA LEU A 85 -11.39 6.75 -11.77
C LEU A 85 -10.95 6.51 -10.33
N VAL A 86 -11.13 7.48 -9.44
CA VAL A 86 -10.70 7.40 -8.02
C VAL A 86 -11.41 6.24 -7.29
N ASP A 87 -12.64 5.92 -7.72
CA ASP A 87 -13.46 4.86 -7.12
C ASP A 87 -13.32 3.50 -7.81
N THR A 88 -12.59 3.40 -8.93
CA THR A 88 -12.36 2.10 -9.59
C THR A 88 -11.61 1.12 -8.69
N ALA A 89 -10.76 1.63 -7.78
CA ALA A 89 -10.06 0.85 -6.77
C ALA A 89 -11.02 0.08 -5.85
N ILE A 90 -12.16 0.68 -5.49
CA ILE A 90 -13.22 0.06 -4.69
C ILE A 90 -13.77 -1.15 -5.43
N VAL A 91 -14.04 -1.00 -6.73
CA VAL A 91 -14.57 -2.08 -7.57
C VAL A 91 -13.61 -3.28 -7.62
N PHE A 92 -12.30 -3.05 -7.83
CA PHE A 92 -11.34 -4.16 -7.84
C PHE A 92 -11.18 -4.81 -6.49
N ALA A 93 -11.11 -4.04 -5.41
CA ALA A 93 -10.97 -4.62 -4.08
C ALA A 93 -12.24 -5.42 -3.69
N LEU A 94 -13.44 -4.94 -4.02
CA LEU A 94 -14.68 -5.71 -3.89
C LEU A 94 -14.67 -6.97 -4.74
N ALA A 95 -14.18 -6.91 -5.99
CA ALA A 95 -14.05 -8.08 -6.85
C ALA A 95 -13.09 -9.13 -6.27
N VAL A 96 -11.96 -8.70 -5.70
CA VAL A 96 -11.01 -9.59 -5.02
C VAL A 96 -11.64 -10.24 -3.77
N LEU A 97 -12.34 -9.47 -2.95
CA LEU A 97 -13.05 -10.01 -1.78
C LEU A 97 -14.17 -10.98 -2.19
N ALA A 98 -14.91 -10.68 -3.26
CA ALA A 98 -15.92 -11.58 -3.80
C ALA A 98 -15.29 -12.88 -4.32
N MET A 99 -14.20 -12.79 -5.09
CA MET A 99 -13.46 -13.96 -5.57
C MET A 99 -12.91 -14.81 -4.42
N GLN A 100 -12.46 -14.19 -3.33
CA GLN A 100 -12.07 -14.90 -2.12
C GLN A 100 -13.23 -15.69 -1.52
N VAL A 101 -14.34 -15.02 -1.21
CA VAL A 101 -15.46 -15.66 -0.52
C VAL A 101 -16.14 -16.71 -1.40
N MET A 102 -16.24 -16.47 -2.71
CA MET A 102 -17.05 -17.28 -3.62
C MET A 102 -16.28 -18.36 -4.38
N GLU A 103 -15.02 -18.11 -4.77
CA GLU A 103 -14.32 -18.97 -5.76
C GLU A 103 -13.02 -19.58 -5.20
N PHE A 104 -12.20 -18.80 -4.49
CA PHE A 104 -10.82 -19.18 -4.17
C PHE A 104 -10.52 -19.32 -2.67
N GLN A 105 -11.55 -19.41 -1.83
CA GLN A 105 -11.41 -19.57 -0.38
C GLN A 105 -10.51 -20.76 0.00
N ALA A 106 -10.55 -21.86 -0.76
CA ALA A 106 -9.75 -23.06 -0.51
C ALA A 106 -8.24 -22.83 -0.65
N THR A 107 -7.83 -21.83 -1.45
CA THR A 107 -6.42 -21.48 -1.68
C THR A 107 -5.95 -20.31 -0.81
N TYR A 108 -6.87 -19.67 -0.09
CA TYR A 108 -6.57 -18.54 0.76
C TYR A 108 -5.94 -19.01 2.08
N GLU A 109 -4.79 -18.43 2.42
CA GLU A 109 -3.94 -18.89 3.52
C GLU A 109 -4.25 -18.18 4.86
N GLY A 110 -5.52 -17.80 5.09
CA GLY A 110 -5.94 -16.94 6.21
C GLY A 110 -5.62 -17.49 7.60
N LEU A 111 -5.86 -18.78 7.83
CA LEU A 111 -5.59 -19.40 9.14
C LEU A 111 -4.10 -19.67 9.38
N GLY A 112 -3.31 -19.83 8.31
CA GLY A 112 -1.90 -20.22 8.40
C GLY A 112 -0.91 -19.06 8.34
N LYS A 113 -1.10 -18.12 7.40
CA LYS A 113 -0.07 -17.14 7.03
C LYS A 113 -0.52 -15.69 7.15
N ASP A 114 -1.79 -15.37 6.84
CA ASP A 114 -2.32 -13.99 6.99
C ASP A 114 -2.70 -13.69 8.47
N LYS A 115 -1.69 -13.71 9.35
CA LYS A 115 -1.86 -13.64 10.81
C LYS A 115 -1.59 -12.25 11.40
N PHE A 116 -1.57 -11.19 10.60
CA PHE A 116 -1.15 -9.86 11.08
C PHE A 116 -1.97 -9.33 12.26
N GLY A 117 -3.30 -9.34 12.18
CA GLY A 117 -4.16 -8.96 13.31
C GLY A 117 -3.93 -9.80 14.58
N ARG A 118 -3.61 -11.09 14.43
CA ARG A 118 -3.26 -11.97 15.56
C ARG A 118 -1.97 -11.54 16.23
N TRP A 119 -0.95 -11.22 15.43
CA TRP A 119 0.30 -10.68 15.94
C TRP A 119 0.11 -9.36 16.68
N MET A 120 -0.77 -8.48 16.20
CA MET A 120 -1.13 -7.24 16.92
C MET A 120 -1.80 -7.52 18.26
N LEU A 121 -2.73 -8.49 18.32
CA LEU A 121 -3.38 -8.89 19.58
C LEU A 121 -2.36 -9.41 20.59
N GLN A 122 -1.41 -10.23 20.15
CA GLN A 122 -0.33 -10.73 21.03
C GLN A 122 0.51 -9.58 21.58
N LEU A 123 0.86 -8.59 20.75
CA LEU A 123 1.56 -7.39 21.22
C LEU A 123 0.77 -6.62 22.28
N LEU A 124 -0.56 -6.58 22.18
CA LEU A 124 -1.41 -5.94 23.18
C LEU A 124 -1.53 -6.78 24.47
N ASP A 125 -1.59 -8.10 24.35
CA ASP A 125 -1.76 -9.03 25.48
C ASP A 125 -0.48 -9.19 26.33
N THR A 126 0.70 -9.07 25.72
CA THR A 126 2.00 -9.12 26.45
C THR A 126 2.16 -8.05 27.53
N LYS A 127 1.32 -7.01 27.56
CA LYS A 127 1.27 -6.04 28.68
C LYS A 127 0.59 -6.58 29.94
N LYS A 128 -0.10 -7.72 29.90
CA LYS A 128 -0.61 -8.41 31.11
C LYS A 128 0.45 -9.23 31.83
N VAL A 129 1.61 -9.47 31.21
CA VAL A 129 2.78 -10.05 31.90
C VAL A 129 3.60 -8.90 32.47
N GLY A 130 3.25 -8.48 33.69
CA GLY A 130 3.92 -7.42 34.45
C GLY A 130 5.36 -7.74 34.88
N GLY A 131 6.24 -8.02 33.93
CA GLY A 131 7.65 -8.32 34.19
C GLY A 131 8.54 -7.98 33.01
N GLY A 132 9.01 -6.73 32.95
CA GLY A 132 10.23 -6.33 32.24
C GLY A 132 10.32 -6.71 30.76
N PHE A 133 9.64 -5.97 29.89
CA PHE A 133 9.96 -5.97 28.46
C PHE A 133 11.29 -5.23 28.25
N ALA A 134 12.40 -5.94 28.45
CA ALA A 134 13.70 -5.49 27.99
C ALA A 134 13.64 -5.39 26.47
N MET A 135 13.87 -4.18 25.95
CA MET A 135 14.01 -3.86 24.53
C MET A 135 15.29 -4.46 23.90
N SER A 136 15.71 -5.65 24.36
CA SER A 136 16.90 -6.37 23.89
C SER A 136 16.65 -7.18 22.61
N ALA A 137 15.39 -7.36 22.20
CA ALA A 137 15.02 -8.10 20.99
C ALA A 137 15.22 -7.34 19.66
N LEU A 138 15.49 -6.03 19.70
CA LEU A 138 15.85 -5.25 18.49
C LEU A 138 17.36 -5.15 18.25
N GLY A 139 18.20 -5.64 19.19
CA GLY A 139 19.66 -5.51 19.13
C GLY A 139 20.43 -6.81 18.81
N SER A 140 19.77 -7.96 18.80
CA SER A 140 20.43 -9.22 18.42
C SER A 140 20.03 -9.57 16.99
N SER A 141 21.01 -9.80 16.12
CA SER A 141 20.87 -10.30 14.75
C SER A 141 20.25 -11.71 14.65
N GLY A 142 19.60 -12.21 15.70
CA GLY A 142 18.73 -13.39 15.69
C GLY A 142 17.35 -12.99 15.17
N GLY A 143 16.96 -13.54 14.02
CA GLY A 143 15.79 -13.11 13.26
C GLY A 143 14.49 -13.04 14.06
N LEU A 144 13.56 -12.22 13.54
CA LEU A 144 12.15 -12.05 13.88
C LEU A 144 11.33 -13.37 13.88
N ALA A 145 11.76 -14.38 14.64
CA ALA A 145 10.91 -15.49 15.03
C ALA A 145 10.05 -14.96 16.17
N GLY A 146 8.90 -14.39 15.84
CA GLY A 146 7.87 -14.07 16.82
C GLY A 146 7.48 -15.32 17.63
N PRO A 147 6.79 -15.16 18.77
CA PRO A 147 6.34 -16.28 19.57
C PRO A 147 5.54 -17.26 18.70
N THR A 148 6.11 -18.45 18.46
CA THR A 148 5.54 -19.49 17.58
C THR A 148 4.41 -20.28 18.25
N GLY A 149 3.88 -19.78 19.38
CA GLY A 149 2.70 -20.36 20.02
C GLY A 149 1.53 -20.28 19.06
N ASP A 150 1.00 -21.42 18.65
CA ASP A 150 -0.12 -21.51 17.73
C ASP A 150 -1.39 -21.07 18.45
N TYR A 151 -1.62 -19.76 18.59
CA TYR A 151 -2.82 -19.20 19.25
C TYR A 151 -4.15 -19.72 18.66
N ALA A 152 -4.12 -20.38 17.49
CA ALA A 152 -5.28 -21.08 16.94
C ALA A 152 -5.63 -22.36 17.72
N SER A 153 -4.66 -23.07 18.29
CA SER A 153 -4.92 -24.18 19.23
C SER A 153 -5.40 -23.70 20.60
N ASP A 154 -5.12 -22.45 20.94
CA ASP A 154 -5.42 -21.88 22.26
C ASP A 154 -6.77 -21.12 22.30
N LEU A 155 -7.46 -20.99 21.16
CA LEU A 155 -8.82 -20.49 21.16
C LEU A 155 -9.75 -21.53 21.79
N PRO A 156 -10.69 -21.12 22.66
CA PRO A 156 -11.66 -22.04 23.25
C PRO A 156 -12.34 -22.85 22.14
N PRO A 157 -12.45 -24.19 22.27
CA PRO A 157 -13.19 -24.99 21.31
C PRO A 157 -14.61 -24.42 21.18
N GLY A 158 -15.01 -24.06 19.95
CA GLY A 158 -16.33 -23.50 19.65
C GLY A 158 -16.36 -22.03 19.20
N VAL A 159 -15.24 -21.30 19.19
CA VAL A 159 -15.22 -19.95 18.57
C VAL A 159 -15.32 -20.09 17.03
N PRO A 160 -16.33 -19.50 16.37
CA PRO A 160 -16.43 -19.58 14.92
C PRO A 160 -15.22 -18.93 14.22
N ALA A 161 -14.73 -19.56 13.15
CA ALA A 161 -13.61 -19.02 12.36
C ALA A 161 -13.87 -17.60 11.84
N VAL A 162 -15.13 -17.27 11.55
CA VAL A 162 -15.57 -15.92 11.16
C VAL A 162 -15.30 -14.91 12.27
N THR A 163 -15.57 -15.24 13.53
CA THR A 163 -15.31 -14.35 14.68
C THR A 163 -13.81 -14.04 14.80
N VAL A 164 -12.96 -15.06 14.61
CA VAL A 164 -11.51 -14.93 14.63
C VAL A 164 -11.02 -14.02 13.50
N ALA A 165 -11.54 -14.20 12.28
CA ALA A 165 -11.20 -13.37 11.13
C ALA A 165 -11.64 -11.91 11.32
N VAL A 166 -12.85 -11.68 11.84
CA VAL A 166 -13.37 -10.34 12.16
C VAL A 166 -12.51 -9.66 13.22
N LEU A 167 -12.15 -10.37 14.28
CA LEU A 167 -11.30 -9.82 15.35
C LEU A 167 -9.88 -9.49 14.85
N GLN A 168 -9.30 -10.33 13.99
CA GLN A 168 -8.00 -10.05 13.38
C GLN A 168 -8.06 -8.81 12.49
N GLY A 169 -9.07 -8.72 11.62
CA GLY A 169 -9.27 -7.56 10.76
C GLY A 169 -9.48 -6.29 11.57
N SER A 170 -10.29 -6.34 12.63
CA SER A 170 -10.62 -5.17 13.46
C SER A 170 -9.42 -4.55 14.16
N CYS A 171 -8.35 -5.31 14.43
CA CYS A 171 -7.13 -4.78 15.07
C CYS A 171 -6.41 -3.74 14.21
N LEU A 172 -6.30 -4.00 12.90
CA LEU A 172 -5.73 -3.04 11.96
C LEU A 172 -6.58 -1.76 11.89
N TYR A 173 -7.90 -1.90 11.80
CA TYR A 173 -8.82 -0.77 11.79
C TYR A 173 -8.76 0.03 13.09
N LEU A 174 -8.75 -0.63 14.25
CA LEU A 174 -8.62 0.04 15.55
C LEU A 174 -7.30 0.79 15.68
N ALA A 175 -6.18 0.16 15.29
CA ALA A 175 -4.88 0.81 15.33
C ALA A 175 -4.80 2.00 14.38
N SER A 176 -5.31 1.88 13.15
CA SER A 176 -5.41 3.00 12.22
C SER A 176 -6.27 4.14 12.78
N PHE A 177 -7.40 3.82 13.42
CA PHE A 177 -8.28 4.81 14.02
C PHE A 177 -7.63 5.53 15.22
N ILE A 178 -6.93 4.79 16.10
CA ILE A 178 -6.17 5.38 17.21
C ILE A 178 -5.09 6.32 16.66
N LEU A 179 -4.35 5.89 15.65
CA LEU A 179 -3.38 6.76 14.97
C LEU A 179 -4.07 7.97 14.36
N ALA A 180 -5.25 7.82 13.76
CA ALA A 180 -6.01 8.93 13.18
C ALA A 180 -6.43 9.96 14.23
N VAL A 181 -6.83 9.52 15.44
CA VAL A 181 -7.16 10.40 16.56
C VAL A 181 -5.90 11.15 17.01
N VAL A 182 -4.81 10.44 17.30
CA VAL A 182 -3.52 11.07 17.66
C VAL A 182 -3.10 12.05 16.57
N TRP A 183 -3.29 11.68 15.32
CA TRP A 183 -2.94 12.48 14.16
C TRP A 183 -3.79 13.74 14.04
N THR A 184 -5.10 13.65 14.30
CA THR A 184 -6.00 14.81 14.38
C THR A 184 -5.56 15.77 15.49
N LEU A 185 -5.14 15.25 16.65
CA LEU A 185 -4.61 16.06 17.75
C LEU A 185 -3.30 16.78 17.39
N VAL A 186 -2.36 16.06 16.77
CA VAL A 186 -1.06 16.61 16.34
C VAL A 186 -1.25 17.72 15.31
N ARG A 187 -2.21 17.56 14.39
CA ARG A 187 -2.53 18.56 13.37
C ARG A 187 -3.04 19.88 13.94
N ARG A 188 -3.50 19.88 15.20
CA ARG A 188 -4.19 21.02 15.84
C ARG A 188 -5.30 21.60 14.97
N THR A 189 -5.82 20.81 14.03
CA THR A 189 -7.02 21.15 13.31
C THR A 189 -8.17 21.11 14.30
N SER A 190 -9.21 21.89 14.04
CA SER A 190 -10.48 21.70 14.72
C SER A 190 -10.84 20.22 14.68
N MET A 191 -11.23 19.64 15.82
CA MET A 191 -11.63 18.23 15.94
C MET A 191 -12.99 17.97 15.28
N GLY A 192 -13.19 18.50 14.08
CA GLY A 192 -14.35 18.19 13.25
C GLY A 192 -14.26 16.76 12.73
N PHE A 193 -15.42 16.14 12.59
CA PHE A 193 -15.57 14.78 12.06
C PHE A 193 -14.86 14.59 10.71
N GLY A 194 -14.93 15.58 9.81
CA GLY A 194 -14.24 15.52 8.51
C GLY A 194 -12.72 15.46 8.62
N SER A 195 -12.12 16.17 9.58
CA SER A 195 -10.66 16.10 9.83
C SER A 195 -10.27 14.71 10.32
N LEU A 196 -11.07 14.11 11.22
CA LEU A 196 -10.82 12.77 11.72
C LEU A 196 -10.92 11.71 10.62
N LEU A 197 -11.97 11.77 9.79
CA LEU A 197 -12.13 10.86 8.64
C LEU A 197 -10.94 10.96 7.68
N TYR A 198 -10.48 12.17 7.41
CA TYR A 198 -9.31 12.37 6.55
C TYR A 198 -8.03 11.78 7.16
N CYS A 199 -7.79 12.00 8.46
CA CYS A 199 -6.68 11.38 9.17
C CYS A 199 -6.79 9.84 9.19
N TRP A 200 -8.01 9.32 9.23
CA TRP A 200 -8.26 7.88 9.24
C TRP A 200 -7.99 7.25 7.87
N TYR A 201 -8.42 7.91 6.80
CA TYR A 201 -8.05 7.53 5.44
C TYR A 201 -6.53 7.43 5.26
N GLU A 202 -5.77 8.44 5.69
CA GLU A 202 -4.31 8.48 5.55
C GLU A 202 -3.61 7.38 6.35
N THR A 203 -4.01 7.20 7.61
CA THR A 203 -3.45 6.17 8.48
C THR A 203 -3.80 4.75 8.01
N LEU A 204 -4.99 4.56 7.44
CA LEU A 204 -5.33 3.31 6.76
C LEU A 204 -4.45 3.06 5.54
N THR A 205 -4.24 4.07 4.68
CA THR A 205 -3.34 3.94 3.51
C THR A 205 -1.91 3.61 3.95
N LEU A 206 -1.44 4.22 5.03
CA LEU A 206 -0.11 3.96 5.61
C LEU A 206 0.04 2.52 6.11
N LEU A 207 -0.97 2.01 6.80
CA LEU A 207 -0.91 0.68 7.40
C LEU A 207 -1.35 -0.43 6.44
N ALA A 208 -1.94 -0.12 5.29
CA ALA A 208 -2.56 -1.10 4.40
C ALA A 208 -1.59 -2.19 3.93
N LEU A 209 -0.30 -1.88 3.73
CA LEU A 209 0.69 -2.87 3.29
C LEU A 209 1.28 -3.74 4.41
N PHE A 210 1.11 -3.37 5.68
CA PHE A 210 1.70 -4.09 6.80
C PHE A 210 1.29 -5.57 6.84
N PRO A 211 0.00 -5.93 6.67
CA PRO A 211 -0.39 -7.33 6.65
C PRO A 211 0.28 -8.14 5.54
N GLN A 212 0.42 -7.57 4.34
CA GLN A 212 1.07 -8.23 3.21
C GLN A 212 2.58 -8.43 3.44
N VAL A 213 3.26 -7.42 3.98
CA VAL A 213 4.69 -7.50 4.31
C VAL A 213 4.91 -8.52 5.43
N TYR A 214 4.04 -8.53 6.44
CA TYR A 214 4.06 -9.51 7.52
C TYR A 214 3.86 -10.94 7.00
N MET A 215 2.84 -11.16 6.16
CA MET A 215 2.57 -12.47 5.55
C MET A 215 3.77 -12.95 4.72
N PHE A 216 4.45 -12.05 4.02
CA PHE A 216 5.66 -12.41 3.29
C PHE A 216 6.84 -12.77 4.20
N ALA A 217 7.04 -12.00 5.26
CA ALA A 217 8.08 -12.29 6.25
C ALA A 217 7.85 -13.65 6.95
N SER A 218 6.60 -13.97 7.30
CA SER A 218 6.24 -15.26 7.89
C SER A 218 6.46 -16.42 6.92
N MET A 219 6.02 -16.28 5.66
CA MET A 219 6.28 -17.29 4.62
C MET A 219 7.79 -17.55 4.43
N ARG A 220 8.61 -16.51 4.47
CA ARG A 220 10.07 -16.65 4.36
C ARG A 220 10.68 -17.37 5.56
N ALA A 221 10.12 -17.17 6.76
CA ALA A 221 10.57 -17.87 7.96
C ALA A 221 10.28 -19.37 7.85
N ASP A 222 9.08 -19.74 7.41
CA ASP A 222 8.64 -21.13 7.24
C ASP A 222 9.41 -21.86 6.12
N GLN A 223 9.84 -21.14 5.09
CA GLN A 223 10.53 -21.69 3.91
C GLN A 223 11.99 -22.09 4.15
N ARG A 224 12.56 -21.93 5.36
CA ARG A 224 13.96 -22.32 5.63
C ARG A 224 14.23 -23.83 5.51
N GLY A 225 13.23 -24.66 5.17
CA GLY A 225 13.40 -26.11 4.98
C GLY A 225 12.64 -26.75 3.81
N THR A 226 11.87 -26.01 3.00
CA THR A 226 11.04 -26.59 1.91
C THR A 226 11.31 -25.94 0.56
N SER A 227 11.48 -26.75 -0.49
CA SER A 227 12.04 -26.36 -1.78
C SER A 227 11.07 -25.73 -2.78
N THR A 228 9.93 -25.19 -2.35
CA THR A 228 8.91 -24.68 -3.29
C THR A 228 8.28 -23.36 -2.86
N PRO A 229 8.82 -22.22 -3.35
CA PRO A 229 8.26 -20.90 -3.07
C PRO A 229 7.94 -20.12 -4.35
N ARG A 230 7.46 -20.75 -5.44
CA ARG A 230 7.27 -20.06 -6.72
C ARG A 230 5.94 -19.31 -6.86
N ASP A 231 4.86 -19.82 -6.29
CA ASP A 231 3.52 -19.38 -6.71
C ASP A 231 2.78 -18.50 -5.68
N ALA A 232 3.26 -18.43 -4.43
CA ALA A 232 2.62 -17.72 -3.32
C ALA A 232 3.21 -16.32 -3.04
N LEU A 233 3.89 -15.72 -4.01
CA LEU A 233 4.37 -14.35 -3.89
C LEU A 233 3.39 -13.42 -4.61
N LEU A 234 2.91 -12.38 -3.91
CA LEU A 234 2.20 -11.27 -4.52
C LEU A 234 2.95 -10.85 -5.79
N ARG A 235 2.28 -10.86 -6.95
CA ARG A 235 3.02 -10.66 -8.20
C ARG A 235 3.61 -9.28 -8.25
N ILE A 236 4.76 -9.24 -8.91
CA ILE A 236 5.59 -8.05 -9.03
C ILE A 236 4.82 -6.91 -9.70
N ASP A 237 3.87 -7.25 -10.58
CA ASP A 237 3.06 -6.28 -11.31
C ASP A 237 2.21 -5.41 -10.38
N PHE A 238 1.42 -6.01 -9.49
CA PHE A 238 0.63 -5.23 -8.52
C PHE A 238 1.51 -4.34 -7.64
N LEU A 239 2.63 -4.89 -7.15
CA LEU A 239 3.58 -4.15 -6.32
C LEU A 239 4.26 -3.01 -7.07
N LEU A 240 4.61 -3.24 -8.34
CA LEU A 240 5.20 -2.23 -9.20
C LEU A 240 4.21 -1.09 -9.43
N PHE A 241 2.95 -1.39 -9.78
CA PHE A 241 1.94 -0.36 -9.95
C PHE A 241 1.59 0.34 -8.64
N PHE A 242 1.61 -0.36 -7.51
CA PHE A 242 1.53 0.28 -6.20
C PHE A 242 2.72 1.22 -5.95
N ALA A 243 3.95 0.82 -6.32
CA ALA A 243 5.13 1.68 -6.25
C ALA A 243 4.96 2.95 -7.08
N VAL A 244 4.52 2.81 -8.33
CA VAL A 244 4.31 3.94 -9.25
C VAL A 244 3.25 4.88 -8.67
N ASN A 245 2.15 4.35 -8.13
CA ASN A 245 1.16 5.17 -7.41
C ASN A 245 1.81 6.00 -6.29
N LYS A 246 2.65 5.37 -5.47
CA LYS A 246 3.30 6.03 -4.32
C LYS A 246 4.35 7.04 -4.74
N VAL A 247 5.15 6.76 -5.77
CA VAL A 247 6.11 7.70 -6.35
C VAL A 247 5.40 8.90 -6.96
N ALA A 248 4.30 8.68 -7.69
CA ALA A 248 3.53 9.77 -8.30
C ALA A 248 2.90 10.69 -7.24
N LEU A 249 2.30 10.11 -6.19
CA LEU A 249 1.76 10.89 -5.06
C LEU A 249 2.86 11.64 -4.30
N LEU A 250 4.00 11.00 -4.03
CA LEU A 250 5.13 11.67 -3.39
C LEU A 250 5.66 12.83 -4.25
N GLY A 251 5.78 12.60 -5.56
CA GLY A 251 6.18 13.61 -6.54
C GLY A 251 5.21 14.79 -6.56
N PHE A 252 3.89 14.52 -6.52
CA PHE A 252 2.87 15.56 -6.39
C PHE A 252 3.10 16.41 -5.14
N TRP A 253 3.24 15.78 -3.96
CA TRP A 253 3.41 16.51 -2.70
C TRP A 253 4.73 17.29 -2.62
N LEU A 254 5.80 16.78 -3.24
CA LEU A 254 7.09 17.47 -3.34
C LEU A 254 7.03 18.69 -4.26
N LEU A 255 6.39 18.55 -5.43
CA LEU A 255 6.36 19.59 -6.46
C LEU A 255 5.30 20.65 -6.21
N TYR A 256 4.19 20.31 -5.54
CA TYR A 256 3.10 21.23 -5.23
C TYR A 256 3.58 22.58 -4.63
N PRO A 257 4.39 22.63 -3.55
CA PRO A 257 4.92 23.91 -3.04
C PRO A 257 5.84 24.63 -4.01
N ILE A 258 6.63 23.89 -4.79
CA ILE A 258 7.65 24.48 -5.66
C ILE A 258 6.95 25.18 -6.84
N LEU A 259 5.96 24.50 -7.41
CA LEU A 259 5.26 24.94 -8.61
C LEU A 259 4.20 26.01 -8.32
N LEU A 260 3.60 26.01 -7.12
CA LEU A 260 2.54 26.95 -6.74
C LEU A 260 2.99 28.00 -5.71
N GLY A 261 3.95 27.67 -4.85
CA GLY A 261 4.46 28.57 -3.80
C GLY A 261 5.49 29.57 -4.30
N GLY A 262 6.15 29.33 -5.45
CA GLY A 262 7.05 30.29 -6.09
C GLY A 262 6.35 31.61 -6.48
N SER A 263 5.03 31.61 -6.63
CA SER A 263 4.22 32.80 -6.93
C SER A 263 3.94 33.67 -5.69
N ALA A 264 4.01 33.12 -4.47
CA ALA A 264 3.66 33.86 -3.25
C ALA A 264 4.79 34.80 -2.80
N SER A 265 6.06 34.41 -2.99
CA SER A 265 7.22 35.27 -2.69
C SER A 265 7.32 36.50 -3.60
N THR A 266 6.66 36.50 -4.78
CA THR A 266 6.58 37.65 -5.68
C THR A 266 5.41 38.59 -5.40
N LEU A 267 4.41 38.16 -4.63
CA LEU A 267 3.25 38.99 -4.25
C LEU A 267 3.44 39.73 -2.91
N GLY A 268 4.47 39.37 -2.13
CA GLY A 268 4.80 40.01 -0.85
C GLY A 268 5.57 41.34 -0.93
N ALA A 269 5.77 41.91 -2.13
CA ALA A 269 6.49 43.17 -2.31
C ALA A 269 5.68 44.26 -3.04
N VAL A 270 4.34 44.12 -3.11
CA VAL A 270 3.50 45.29 -3.40
C VAL A 270 3.35 46.05 -2.09
N GLN A 271 4.36 46.87 -1.79
CA GLN A 271 4.27 47.87 -0.75
C GLN A 271 3.03 48.72 -1.05
N PRO A 272 2.06 48.85 -0.10
CA PRO A 272 0.91 49.71 -0.34
C PRO A 272 1.44 51.10 -0.72
N PRO A 273 0.89 51.74 -1.77
CA PRO A 273 1.38 53.03 -2.24
C PRO A 273 1.42 54.00 -1.06
N ALA A 274 2.61 54.54 -0.77
CA ALA A 274 2.90 55.32 0.43
C ALA A 274 2.10 56.64 0.53
N ASP A 275 1.30 56.97 -0.48
CA ASP A 275 0.74 58.30 -0.69
C ASP A 275 -0.80 58.37 -0.55
N THR A 276 -1.42 57.54 0.31
CA THR A 276 -2.81 57.79 0.75
C THR A 276 -2.88 58.41 2.15
N PRO A 277 -2.71 59.74 2.30
CA PRO A 277 -3.00 60.43 3.54
C PRO A 277 -4.51 60.49 3.73
N GLY A 278 -5.08 59.67 4.62
CA GLY A 278 -6.48 59.84 5.01
C GLY A 278 -7.16 58.75 5.85
N LEU A 279 -6.65 57.52 5.90
CA LEU A 279 -7.40 56.39 6.53
C LEU A 279 -6.83 55.87 7.86
N ALA A 280 -5.70 56.42 8.34
CA ALA A 280 -5.12 56.05 9.63
C ALA A 280 -5.97 56.47 10.85
N ALA A 281 -6.98 57.33 10.68
CA ALA A 281 -7.82 57.81 11.79
C ALA A 281 -9.06 56.94 12.07
N ALA A 282 -9.47 56.05 11.15
CA ALA A 282 -10.67 55.22 11.33
C ALA A 282 -10.40 53.87 12.04
N GLY A 283 -9.15 53.38 12.01
CA GLY A 283 -8.78 52.09 12.61
C GLY A 283 -8.61 52.11 14.13
N ALA A 284 -8.41 53.29 14.74
CA ALA A 284 -8.23 53.41 16.19
C ALA A 284 -9.55 53.51 16.98
N ALA A 285 -10.67 53.83 16.32
CA ALA A 285 -11.98 53.97 16.97
C ALA A 285 -12.78 52.66 17.08
N ALA A 286 -12.46 51.64 16.27
CA ALA A 286 -13.13 50.35 16.33
C ALA A 286 -12.59 49.40 17.42
N ALA A 287 -11.37 49.64 17.92
CA ALA A 287 -10.74 48.82 18.95
C ALA A 287 -11.24 49.08 20.40
N ALA A 288 -12.12 50.08 20.59
CA ALA A 288 -12.65 50.45 21.91
C ALA A 288 -14.09 49.94 22.17
N ALA A 289 -14.72 49.24 21.22
CA ALA A 289 -16.13 48.82 21.32
C ALA A 289 -16.34 47.29 21.50
N GLU A 290 -15.29 46.49 21.63
CA GLU A 290 -15.39 45.03 21.87
C GLU A 290 -15.36 44.65 23.36
N GLY A 291 -16.12 45.40 24.16
CA GLY A 291 -16.20 45.24 25.61
C GLY A 291 -17.56 44.80 26.13
N ASN A 292 -18.35 44.00 25.41
CA ASN A 292 -19.46 43.21 25.98
C ASN A 292 -20.21 42.40 24.90
N ALA A 293 -19.85 41.14 24.69
CA ALA A 293 -20.72 40.17 24.03
C ALA A 293 -20.38 38.75 24.48
N THR A 294 -20.86 38.40 25.67
CA THR A 294 -21.06 37.00 26.06
C THR A 294 -22.25 36.44 25.28
N SER A 295 -22.02 35.87 24.11
CA SER A 295 -22.94 34.91 23.49
C SER A 295 -22.17 34.06 22.49
N GLY A 296 -22.10 32.76 22.77
CA GLY A 296 -21.35 31.77 22.01
C GLY A 296 -21.89 31.60 20.59
N ASP A 297 -21.17 32.18 19.64
CA ASP A 297 -21.31 31.83 18.23
C ASP A 297 -19.95 31.36 17.71
N SER A 298 -19.69 30.06 17.88
CA SER A 298 -18.46 29.37 17.46
C SER A 298 -18.39 29.14 15.94
N SER A 299 -19.19 29.86 15.16
CA SER A 299 -19.33 29.68 13.70
C SER A 299 -18.37 30.55 12.87
N ASN A 300 -17.71 31.57 13.46
CA ASN A 300 -16.88 32.52 12.70
C ASN A 300 -15.36 32.37 12.86
N PHE A 301 -14.86 31.30 13.49
CA PHE A 301 -13.41 31.10 13.70
C PHE A 301 -12.66 30.45 12.51
N TYR A 302 -13.27 30.37 11.31
CA TYR A 302 -12.62 29.80 10.11
C TYR A 302 -12.18 30.81 9.06
N LEU A 303 -12.48 32.10 9.24
CA LEU A 303 -11.97 33.16 8.38
C LEU A 303 -10.75 33.81 9.06
N SER A 304 -9.67 33.03 9.18
CA SER A 304 -8.34 33.60 9.41
C SER A 304 -8.01 34.44 8.18
N ASN A 305 -8.06 35.75 8.37
CA ASN A 305 -7.92 36.81 7.39
C ASN A 305 -6.46 37.05 6.97
N SER A 306 -5.65 35.99 6.87
CA SER A 306 -4.33 36.06 6.23
C SER A 306 -4.39 35.25 4.95
N GLY A 307 -4.11 35.89 3.82
CA GLY A 307 -3.94 35.27 2.50
C GLY A 307 -2.74 34.31 2.42
N ASP A 308 -2.47 33.56 3.49
CA ASP A 308 -1.68 32.37 3.45
C ASP A 308 -2.50 31.36 2.65
N LEU A 309 -2.21 31.30 1.34
CA LEU A 309 -2.58 30.19 0.47
C LEU A 309 -2.59 28.93 1.32
N LEU A 310 -3.77 28.33 1.46
CA LEU A 310 -4.11 27.24 2.38
C LEU A 310 -3.25 26.02 2.09
N TYR A 311 -1.99 26.15 2.46
CA TYR A 311 -0.95 25.18 2.27
C TYR A 311 -1.33 24.03 3.19
N PRO A 312 -1.64 22.83 2.70
CA PRO A 312 -2.16 21.80 3.56
C PRO A 312 -1.10 21.52 4.63
N ALA A 313 -1.42 21.83 5.90
CA ALA A 313 -0.57 21.64 7.09
C ALA A 313 -0.13 20.17 7.29
N ASN A 314 -0.49 19.32 6.34
CA ASN A 314 -0.56 17.89 6.34
C ASN A 314 0.46 17.26 5.37
N ARG A 315 1.10 18.06 4.50
CA ARG A 315 2.02 17.57 3.47
C ARG A 315 3.16 16.70 4.01
N GLY A 316 3.80 17.13 5.09
CA GLY A 316 5.03 16.51 5.57
C GLY A 316 4.81 15.06 6.00
N VAL A 317 3.61 14.76 6.52
CA VAL A 317 3.28 13.41 6.95
C VAL A 317 2.68 12.57 5.83
N GLN A 318 1.97 13.15 4.87
CA GLN A 318 1.66 12.41 3.64
C GLN A 318 2.96 12.01 2.92
N MET A 319 3.91 12.93 2.79
CA MET A 319 5.23 12.62 2.26
C MET A 319 5.93 11.54 3.08
N ALA A 320 5.92 11.63 4.42
CA ALA A 320 6.52 10.60 5.28
C ALA A 320 5.82 9.24 5.13
N ALA A 321 4.49 9.22 5.00
CA ALA A 321 3.70 8.02 4.78
C ALA A 321 4.03 7.38 3.42
N GLU A 322 4.11 8.17 2.35
CA GLU A 322 4.51 7.66 1.04
C GLU A 322 5.98 7.21 1.01
N CYS A 323 6.87 7.91 1.70
CA CYS A 323 8.25 7.45 1.90
C CYS A 323 8.32 6.12 2.66
N LEU A 324 7.53 5.95 3.73
CA LEU A 324 7.50 4.70 4.50
C LEU A 324 6.96 3.54 3.64
N ASN A 325 5.89 3.77 2.87
CA ASN A 325 5.35 2.79 1.94
C ASN A 325 6.40 2.39 0.89
N LEU A 326 7.12 3.35 0.31
CA LEU A 326 8.19 3.09 -0.65
C LEU A 326 9.36 2.33 -0.01
N LEU A 327 9.72 2.66 1.23
CA LEU A 327 10.78 1.95 1.95
C LEU A 327 10.39 0.49 2.21
N MET A 328 9.19 0.24 2.74
CA MET A 328 8.65 -1.11 2.95
C MET A 328 8.61 -1.91 1.65
N LEU A 329 8.21 -1.26 0.56
CA LEU A 329 8.15 -1.87 -0.75
C LEU A 329 9.54 -2.18 -1.31
N SER A 330 10.52 -1.29 -1.10
CA SER A 330 11.91 -1.51 -1.51
C SER A 330 12.53 -2.69 -0.76
N ASP A 331 12.30 -2.82 0.54
CA ASP A 331 12.75 -3.95 1.35
C ASP A 331 12.10 -5.26 0.89
N TYR A 332 10.80 -5.22 0.59
CA TYR A 332 10.08 -6.34 0.03
C TYR A 332 10.68 -6.79 -1.32
N LEU A 333 10.87 -5.85 -2.24
CA LEU A 333 11.40 -6.13 -3.59
C LEU A 333 12.84 -6.63 -3.51
N TYR A 334 13.67 -6.05 -2.64
CA TYR A 334 15.03 -6.52 -2.38
C TYR A 334 15.06 -7.95 -1.81
N ALA A 335 14.22 -8.21 -0.80
CA ALA A 335 14.10 -9.54 -0.21
C ALA A 335 13.68 -10.59 -1.24
N ARG A 336 12.76 -10.23 -2.15
CA ARG A 336 12.32 -11.09 -3.25
C ARG A 336 13.41 -11.31 -4.30
N ALA A 337 14.11 -10.26 -4.71
CA ALA A 337 15.21 -10.36 -5.68
C ALA A 337 16.27 -11.34 -5.18
N LYS A 338 16.67 -11.22 -3.90
CA LYS A 338 17.62 -12.14 -3.27
C LYS A 338 17.16 -13.60 -3.27
N VAL A 339 15.86 -13.86 -3.12
CA VAL A 339 15.30 -15.21 -3.24
C VAL A 339 15.39 -15.69 -4.69
N THR A 340 15.10 -14.83 -5.66
CA THR A 340 15.15 -15.18 -7.09
C THR A 340 16.57 -15.51 -7.55
N ASP A 341 17.57 -14.72 -7.12
CA ASP A 341 18.98 -14.98 -7.41
C ASP A 341 19.44 -16.31 -6.81
N SER A 342 19.03 -16.60 -5.57
CA SER A 342 19.34 -17.89 -4.94
C SER A 342 18.73 -19.08 -5.68
N ILE A 343 17.54 -18.89 -6.27
CA ILE A 343 16.86 -19.91 -7.08
C ILE A 343 17.54 -20.06 -8.43
N GLN A 344 17.93 -18.98 -9.11
CA GLN A 344 18.67 -19.06 -10.37
C GLN A 344 20.04 -19.70 -10.16
N ALA A 345 20.73 -19.39 -9.06
CA ALA A 345 21.98 -20.03 -8.66
C ALA A 345 21.78 -21.53 -8.34
N PHE A 346 20.68 -21.89 -7.66
CA PHE A 346 20.36 -23.30 -7.39
C PHE A 346 19.98 -24.08 -8.65
N ALA A 347 19.16 -23.49 -9.53
CA ALA A 347 18.75 -24.09 -10.80
C ALA A 347 19.93 -24.29 -11.74
N SER A 348 20.82 -23.29 -11.86
CA SER A 348 22.05 -23.41 -12.64
C SER A 348 23.00 -24.47 -12.05
N ARG A 349 23.13 -24.55 -10.72
CA ARG A 349 23.92 -25.59 -10.05
C ARG A 349 23.36 -27.00 -10.27
N ASN A 350 22.05 -27.19 -10.17
CA ASN A 350 21.44 -28.51 -10.40
C ASN A 350 21.43 -28.91 -11.87
N LEU A 351 21.26 -27.95 -12.79
CA LEU A 351 21.43 -28.19 -14.21
C LEU A 351 22.88 -28.62 -14.51
N PHE A 352 23.85 -27.91 -13.95
CA PHE A 352 25.27 -28.25 -14.06
C PHE A 352 25.56 -29.64 -13.49
N LEU A 353 25.07 -29.95 -12.29
CA LEU A 353 25.26 -31.28 -11.67
C LEU A 353 24.56 -32.39 -12.46
N GLY A 354 23.39 -32.13 -13.05
CA GLY A 354 22.69 -33.07 -13.93
C GLY A 354 23.47 -33.35 -15.22
N LEU A 355 24.00 -32.30 -15.86
CA LEU A 355 24.87 -32.43 -17.03
C LEU A 355 26.18 -33.14 -16.70
N TYR A 356 26.80 -32.82 -15.57
CA TYR A 356 28.02 -33.49 -15.10
C TYR A 356 27.78 -34.98 -14.82
N ARG A 357 26.70 -35.33 -14.12
CA ARG A 357 26.34 -36.73 -13.84
C ARG A 357 26.10 -37.52 -15.14
N ARG A 358 25.46 -36.91 -16.13
CA ARG A 358 25.25 -37.51 -17.45
C ARG A 358 26.57 -37.69 -18.21
N SER A 359 27.48 -36.72 -18.15
CA SER A 359 28.82 -36.82 -18.75
C SER A 359 29.66 -37.93 -18.10
N VAL A 360 29.66 -38.02 -16.76
CA VAL A 360 30.35 -39.09 -16.03
C VAL A 360 29.72 -40.44 -16.34
N HIS A 361 28.39 -40.53 -16.41
CA HIS A 361 27.71 -41.79 -16.73
C HIS A 361 28.02 -42.25 -18.15
N ASN A 362 28.06 -41.35 -19.14
CA ASN A 362 28.45 -41.67 -20.52
C ASN A 362 29.93 -42.05 -20.64
N SER A 363 30.79 -41.50 -19.78
CA SER A 363 32.23 -41.85 -19.75
C SER A 363 32.49 -43.16 -19.02
N ALA A 364 31.65 -43.51 -18.04
CA ALA A 364 31.73 -44.75 -17.27
C ALA A 364 31.05 -45.93 -17.97
N SER A 365 30.01 -45.68 -18.76
CA SER A 365 29.42 -46.65 -19.69
C SER A 365 30.26 -46.77 -20.95
N GLY A 366 31.58 -46.85 -20.81
CA GLY A 366 32.46 -47.32 -21.88
C GLY A 366 32.08 -48.75 -22.25
N GLU A 367 30.95 -48.88 -22.95
CA GLU A 367 30.81 -49.87 -23.99
C GLU A 367 32.01 -49.62 -24.90
N LEU A 368 33.01 -50.48 -24.76
CA LEU A 368 33.90 -50.77 -25.86
C LEU A 368 32.99 -51.03 -27.05
N GLU A 369 32.86 -50.04 -27.94
CA GLU A 369 32.50 -50.32 -29.32
C GLU A 369 33.58 -51.25 -29.84
N ASP A 370 33.33 -52.55 -29.74
CA ASP A 370 34.06 -53.57 -30.45
C ASP A 370 33.75 -53.31 -31.94
N PRO A 371 34.74 -52.93 -32.78
CA PRO A 371 34.50 -52.65 -34.18
C PRO A 371 34.28 -53.97 -34.91
N GLY A 372 33.07 -54.51 -34.78
CA GLY A 372 32.63 -55.70 -35.49
C GLY A 372 32.45 -55.39 -36.98
N PRO A 373 33.17 -56.10 -37.88
CA PRO A 373 33.05 -55.87 -39.31
C PRO A 373 31.78 -56.55 -39.83
N ASN A 374 31.08 -55.87 -40.73
CA ASN A 374 29.98 -56.41 -41.55
C ASN A 374 28.67 -56.76 -40.82
N ALA A 375 27.72 -55.82 -40.87
CA ALA A 375 26.31 -56.15 -40.94
C ALA A 375 25.60 -55.22 -41.94
N LEU A 376 25.89 -55.45 -43.22
CA LEU A 376 24.90 -55.30 -44.27
C LEU A 376 23.71 -56.21 -43.91
N ASN A 377 22.57 -55.65 -43.51
CA ASN A 377 21.31 -56.21 -44.00
C ASN A 377 20.17 -55.19 -44.04
N VAL A 378 19.68 -55.05 -45.27
CA VAL A 378 18.47 -54.39 -45.73
C VAL A 378 17.26 -55.11 -45.13
N GLY A 379 16.23 -54.36 -44.72
CA GLY A 379 14.99 -54.97 -44.27
C GLY A 379 13.86 -53.98 -44.02
N HIS A 380 13.13 -53.64 -45.08
CA HIS A 380 11.76 -53.13 -45.05
C HIS A 380 10.91 -53.70 -43.89
N ASN A 381 10.13 -52.86 -43.19
CA ASN A 381 8.68 -53.04 -43.17
C ASN A 381 7.89 -51.89 -42.52
N LYS A 382 6.90 -51.43 -43.30
CA LYS A 382 5.50 -51.12 -42.95
C LYS A 382 5.18 -50.07 -41.89
N SER A 383 4.71 -48.94 -42.44
CA SER A 383 3.43 -48.30 -42.12
C SER A 383 2.45 -49.13 -41.28
N SER A 384 2.05 -48.59 -40.14
CA SER A 384 0.71 -48.82 -39.58
C SER A 384 0.09 -47.48 -39.22
N GLU A 385 -1.04 -47.22 -39.87
CA GLU A 385 -2.05 -46.23 -39.52
C GLU A 385 -2.31 -46.20 -38.01
N PHE A 386 -2.54 -45.00 -37.47
CA PHE A 386 -3.36 -44.86 -36.28
C PHE A 386 -4.52 -43.93 -36.62
N ASP A 387 -5.66 -44.58 -36.77
CA ASP A 387 -6.96 -44.01 -37.04
C ASP A 387 -7.57 -43.41 -35.77
N SER A 388 -8.48 -42.50 -36.03
CA SER A 388 -9.31 -41.69 -35.16
C SER A 388 -10.20 -42.46 -34.15
N SER A 389 -10.44 -41.84 -32.98
CA SER A 389 -11.76 -41.65 -32.31
C SER A 389 -11.64 -41.56 -30.78
N VAL A 390 -11.96 -40.40 -30.21
CA VAL A 390 -13.12 -40.08 -29.33
C VAL A 390 -13.03 -38.58 -28.99
#